data_AF-A0DJL6-F1
#
_entry.id   AF-A0DJL6-F1
#
_cell.length_a   1.000
_cell.length_b   1.000
_cell.length_c   1.000
_cell.angle_alpha   90.00
_cell.angle_beta   90.00
_cell.angle_gamma   90.00
#
_symmetry.space_group_name_H-M   'P 1'
#
loop_
_entity.id
_entity.type
_entity.pdbx_description
1 polymer ?
#
loop_
_entity_poly.entity_id
_entity_poly.type
_entity_poly.pdbx_seq_one_letter_code
_entity_poly.pdbx_strand_id
1 'polypeptide(L)'
;MYFYILFIFIHSQGFELFIEKDKQYLIANEKKVDTLFKMESLDQTQCHPAKLYLEKSNEKHSQFVFLNNQQEQISITMNPLVFDADVLNISQNSKKKAFVIEPNQQEQFIITYECKPQKDQISWSLIILNFTVFVDQNNSQSYSIQFYKQCQQTEQYLHPLIMLLFLAVSLIIIGTNYGLQEVKIIESMKNEEFNAKTSVSFIFSASILLFCLYKFPSIGQIVLSIVIFFMAILSIQIIIEDQLLKFLGKYLLLKIISYSISLIIVVSYFYTKHWIINNIVAFLITLLMFKIIEIDSFKTSTILLSLSFFYDIFWVFISPVLFGTSVMAQVATSIDLPMKFICPPLMKSYNSPLMKCSILGLGDILLPGIVIKYILKFENMLNKGHCMYITSIIGYCIGLLVCMLSLVIYQQAQPALLYLVPFILIPVLIVSAIRKQFYSLWIGQIFRSQKSAGVYELQQSEQV
;
A
#
# COMPACT_ATOMS: atom_id res chain seq x y z
N MET A 1 16.21 -31.36 12.53
CA MET A 1 15.98 -32.26 11.38
C MET A 1 14.94 -33.27 11.84
N TYR A 2 13.81 -33.40 11.13
CA TYR A 2 12.60 -34.21 11.44
C TYR A 2 11.59 -33.70 12.48
N PHE A 3 10.92 -32.56 12.23
CA PHE A 3 9.67 -32.25 12.96
C PHE A 3 8.67 -31.32 12.20
N TYR A 4 8.53 -31.47 10.88
CA TYR A 4 7.64 -30.57 10.10
C TYR A 4 6.78 -31.22 9.00
N ILE A 5 6.50 -32.53 9.05
CA ILE A 5 5.60 -33.19 8.08
C ILE A 5 4.53 -33.99 8.82
N LEU A 6 3.72 -33.33 9.65
CA LEU A 6 2.58 -34.00 10.31
C LEU A 6 1.42 -33.06 10.64
N PHE A 7 1.21 -32.04 9.83
CA PHE A 7 -0.03 -31.28 9.86
C PHE A 7 -0.59 -31.16 8.45
N ILE A 8 -1.86 -31.58 8.33
CA ILE A 8 -2.72 -31.61 7.14
C ILE A 8 -2.64 -32.91 6.32
N PHE A 9 -2.93 -34.05 6.97
CA PHE A 9 -3.81 -35.05 6.35
C PHE A 9 -5.15 -34.96 7.08
N ILE A 10 -5.90 -33.89 6.80
CA ILE A 10 -7.34 -33.94 7.02
C ILE A 10 -7.86 -34.87 5.95
N HIS A 11 -8.63 -35.87 6.36
CA HIS A 11 -9.25 -36.90 5.53
C HIS A 11 -10.16 -36.24 4.46
N SER A 12 -9.56 -35.73 3.40
CA SER A 12 -10.22 -35.22 2.21
C SER A 12 -10.49 -36.43 1.31
N GLN A 13 -11.74 -36.91 1.31
CA GLN A 13 -12.17 -37.84 0.27
C GLN A 13 -12.10 -37.08 -1.05
N GLY A 14 -11.15 -37.44 -1.93
CA GLY A 14 -11.08 -36.88 -3.28
C GLY A 14 -9.73 -36.75 -3.97
N PHE A 15 -9.69 -36.01 -5.08
CA PHE A 15 -8.45 -35.66 -5.77
C PHE A 15 -7.91 -34.32 -5.27
N GLU A 16 -6.58 -34.19 -5.23
CA GLU A 16 -5.92 -32.93 -4.92
C GLU A 16 -4.91 -32.59 -6.03
N LEU A 17 -4.94 -31.34 -6.48
CA LEU A 17 -3.99 -30.81 -7.45
C LEU A 17 -3.12 -29.75 -6.78
N PHE A 18 -1.81 -29.95 -6.83
CA PHE A 18 -0.83 -29.02 -6.30
C PHE A 18 0.16 -28.55 -7.37
N ILE A 19 0.67 -27.33 -7.24
CA ILE A 19 1.93 -26.93 -7.91
C ILE A 19 3.07 -27.14 -6.91
N GLU A 20 4.09 -27.87 -7.35
CA GLU A 20 5.31 -28.12 -6.58
C GLU A 20 6.37 -27.06 -6.92
N LYS A 21 6.72 -26.25 -5.91
CA LYS A 21 7.81 -25.25 -5.90
C LYS A 21 8.57 -25.37 -4.55
N ASP A 22 9.17 -24.28 -4.06
CA ASP A 22 9.75 -24.17 -2.69
C ASP A 22 8.72 -24.44 -1.56
N LYS A 23 7.41 -24.36 -1.87
CA LYS A 23 6.25 -24.77 -1.04
C LYS A 23 5.18 -25.41 -1.94
N GLN A 24 4.40 -26.36 -1.40
CA GLN A 24 3.25 -26.95 -2.10
C GLN A 24 2.03 -26.02 -2.03
N TYR A 25 1.50 -25.59 -3.18
CA TYR A 25 0.27 -24.78 -3.27
C TYR A 25 -0.90 -25.64 -3.75
N LEU A 26 -1.94 -25.79 -2.94
CA LEU A 26 -3.18 -26.48 -3.33
C LEU A 26 -3.95 -25.61 -4.34
N ILE A 27 -4.13 -26.10 -5.56
CA ILE A 27 -4.81 -25.38 -6.64
C ILE A 27 -6.29 -25.70 -6.69
N ALA A 28 -6.61 -26.99 -6.57
CA ALA A 28 -7.97 -27.49 -6.69
C ALA A 28 -8.14 -28.78 -5.88
N ASN A 29 -9.34 -28.93 -5.32
CA ASN A 29 -9.86 -30.15 -4.71
C ASN A 29 -11.30 -30.33 -5.23
N GLU A 30 -11.89 -31.53 -5.12
CA GLU A 30 -13.19 -31.96 -5.65
C GLU A 30 -14.30 -30.89 -5.69
N LYS A 31 -14.36 -30.02 -4.67
CA LYS A 31 -15.45 -29.03 -4.52
C LYS A 31 -15.10 -27.61 -4.99
N LYS A 32 -13.82 -27.22 -5.05
CA LYS A 32 -13.39 -25.83 -5.28
C LYS A 32 -12.00 -25.73 -5.91
N VAL A 33 -11.89 -24.94 -6.98
CA VAL A 33 -10.62 -24.33 -7.42
C VAL A 33 -10.36 -23.09 -6.57
N ASP A 34 -9.12 -22.95 -6.10
CA ASP A 34 -8.63 -21.78 -5.36
C ASP A 34 -8.87 -20.49 -6.17
N THR A 35 -9.23 -19.42 -5.48
CA THR A 35 -9.52 -18.12 -6.09
C THR A 35 -8.30 -17.50 -6.77
N LEU A 36 -7.08 -17.92 -6.38
CA LEU A 36 -5.82 -17.54 -7.04
C LEU A 36 -5.72 -17.92 -8.52
N PHE A 37 -6.54 -18.87 -8.98
CA PHE A 37 -6.51 -19.42 -10.33
C PHE A 37 -7.83 -19.21 -11.10
N LYS A 38 -8.73 -18.38 -10.57
CA LYS A 38 -10.02 -18.01 -11.19
C LYS A 38 -10.01 -16.54 -11.60
N MET A 39 -10.42 -16.24 -12.83
CA MET A 39 -10.64 -14.86 -13.28
C MET A 39 -11.89 -14.28 -12.60
N GLU A 40 -11.70 -13.21 -11.83
CA GLU A 40 -12.72 -12.16 -11.71
C GLU A 40 -12.42 -11.11 -12.81
N SER A 41 -13.47 -10.62 -13.48
CA SER A 41 -13.36 -9.69 -14.60
C SER A 41 -12.47 -8.50 -14.28
N LEU A 42 -11.37 -8.35 -15.03
CA LEU A 42 -10.48 -7.19 -14.99
C LEU A 42 -11.22 -5.96 -15.55
N ASP A 43 -12.09 -5.35 -14.75
CA ASP A 43 -12.59 -4.01 -15.04
C ASP A 43 -11.41 -3.04 -14.92
N GLN A 44 -11.00 -2.50 -16.07
CA GLN A 44 -9.80 -1.67 -16.32
C GLN A 44 -9.72 -0.38 -15.50
N THR A 45 -10.68 -0.12 -14.60
CA THR A 45 -10.78 1.11 -13.80
C THR A 45 -10.28 0.93 -12.37
N GLN A 46 -10.03 -0.30 -11.94
CA GLN A 46 -9.66 -0.63 -10.57
C GLN A 46 -8.19 -1.01 -10.49
N CYS A 47 -7.41 -0.15 -9.83
CA CYS A 47 -6.03 -0.42 -9.43
C CYS A 47 -5.99 -1.44 -8.26
N HIS A 48 -6.63 -2.59 -8.44
CA HIS A 48 -6.57 -3.68 -7.49
C HIS A 48 -5.51 -4.68 -7.95
N PRO A 49 -4.62 -5.12 -7.05
CA PRO A 49 -3.74 -6.23 -7.38
C PRO A 49 -4.61 -7.45 -7.61
N ALA A 50 -4.70 -7.91 -8.87
CA ALA A 50 -5.39 -9.14 -9.17
C ALA A 50 -4.71 -10.27 -8.38
N LYS A 51 -5.47 -11.01 -7.58
CA LYS A 51 -4.99 -12.22 -6.88
C LYS A 51 -4.84 -13.33 -7.90
N LEU A 52 -3.81 -13.23 -8.72
CA LEU A 52 -3.51 -14.17 -9.80
C LEU A 52 -2.21 -14.88 -9.50
N TYR A 53 -2.16 -16.16 -9.83
CA TYR A 53 -0.90 -16.89 -9.89
C TYR A 53 -0.05 -16.41 -11.07
N LEU A 54 1.22 -16.08 -10.78
CA LEU A 54 2.15 -15.46 -11.73
C LEU A 54 3.45 -16.24 -11.78
N GLU A 55 3.81 -16.72 -12.97
CA GLU A 55 5.07 -17.41 -13.21
C GLU A 55 6.13 -16.40 -13.67
N LYS A 56 7.25 -16.30 -12.92
CA LYS A 56 8.30 -15.30 -13.15
C LYS A 56 9.09 -15.61 -14.42
N SER A 57 9.76 -14.62 -15.02
CA SER A 57 10.58 -14.81 -16.23
C SER A 57 11.65 -15.91 -16.12
N ASN A 58 12.22 -16.10 -14.93
CA ASN A 58 13.32 -17.04 -14.71
C ASN A 58 12.87 -18.51 -14.65
N GLU A 59 11.59 -18.78 -14.40
CA GLU A 59 11.05 -20.13 -14.25
C GLU A 59 10.78 -20.76 -15.61
N LYS A 60 11.56 -21.76 -16.04
CA LYS A 60 11.39 -22.37 -17.37
C LYS A 60 10.32 -23.46 -17.42
N HIS A 61 9.90 -23.95 -16.26
CA HIS A 61 8.92 -25.02 -16.14
C HIS A 61 8.10 -24.88 -14.87
N SER A 62 6.85 -25.33 -14.89
CA SER A 62 6.03 -25.54 -13.70
C SER A 62 5.63 -27.00 -13.59
N GLN A 63 5.74 -27.55 -12.38
CA GLN A 63 5.44 -28.93 -12.05
C GLN A 63 4.11 -29.02 -11.30
N PHE A 64 3.14 -29.66 -11.93
CA PHE A 64 1.82 -29.94 -11.35
C PHE A 64 1.80 -31.39 -10.87
N VAL A 65 1.34 -31.61 -9.65
CA VAL A 65 1.22 -32.95 -9.04
C VAL A 65 -0.24 -33.22 -8.76
N PHE A 66 -0.75 -34.31 -9.33
CA PHE A 66 -2.07 -34.82 -9.04
C PHE A 66 -1.96 -35.97 -8.04
N LEU A 67 -2.74 -35.90 -6.98
CA LEU A 67 -2.85 -36.95 -5.97
C LEU A 67 -4.27 -37.54 -6.02
N ASN A 68 -4.36 -38.85 -6.24
CA ASN A 68 -5.63 -39.57 -6.16
C ASN A 68 -5.80 -40.18 -4.77
N ASN A 69 -6.57 -39.53 -3.89
CA ASN A 69 -6.90 -40.07 -2.57
C ASN A 69 -8.24 -40.86 -2.57
N GLN A 70 -8.80 -41.16 -3.75
CA GLN A 70 -10.00 -41.99 -3.90
C GLN A 70 -9.65 -43.48 -3.98
N GLN A 71 -10.64 -44.34 -3.73
CA GLN A 71 -10.51 -45.80 -3.87
C GLN A 71 -10.64 -46.28 -5.32
N GLU A 72 -11.07 -45.42 -6.24
CA GLU A 72 -11.27 -45.71 -7.66
C GLU A 72 -10.20 -45.03 -8.53
N GLN A 73 -9.94 -45.58 -9.72
CA GLN A 73 -9.01 -45.00 -10.67
C GLN A 73 -9.61 -43.73 -11.28
N ILE A 74 -8.80 -42.68 -11.40
CA ILE A 74 -9.23 -41.42 -12.01
C ILE A 74 -8.49 -41.26 -13.33
N SER A 75 -9.20 -40.89 -14.40
CA SER A 75 -8.55 -40.43 -15.62
C SER A 75 -8.64 -38.93 -15.76
N ILE A 76 -7.51 -38.30 -16.07
CA ILE A 76 -7.39 -36.84 -16.19
C ILE A 76 -6.95 -36.51 -17.60
N THR A 77 -7.69 -35.63 -18.27
CA THR A 77 -7.27 -35.05 -19.55
C THR A 77 -6.84 -33.61 -19.35
N MET A 78 -5.62 -33.25 -19.73
CA MET A 78 -5.06 -31.90 -19.59
C MET A 78 -4.91 -31.24 -20.96
N ASN A 79 -5.52 -30.07 -21.14
CA ASN A 79 -5.39 -29.26 -22.35
C ASN A 79 -4.96 -27.82 -21.97
N PRO A 80 -3.64 -27.51 -21.94
CA PRO A 80 -3.20 -26.13 -21.86
C PRO A 80 -3.51 -25.40 -23.16
N LEU A 81 -4.10 -24.24 -23.02
CA LEU A 81 -4.34 -23.27 -24.08
C LEU A 81 -3.53 -22.01 -23.74
N VAL A 82 -2.82 -21.50 -24.74
CA VAL A 82 -2.14 -20.22 -24.67
C VAL A 82 -2.99 -19.21 -25.42
N PHE A 83 -3.41 -18.14 -24.75
CA PHE A 83 -4.23 -17.10 -25.40
C PHE A 83 -3.40 -16.31 -26.43
N ASP A 84 -2.12 -16.09 -26.14
CA ASP A 84 -1.19 -15.31 -26.96
C ASP A 84 -0.05 -16.18 -27.51
N ALA A 85 -0.35 -16.99 -28.54
CA ALA A 85 0.62 -17.89 -29.17
C ALA A 85 1.81 -17.15 -29.84
N ASP A 86 1.67 -15.85 -30.08
CA ASP A 86 2.73 -15.00 -30.63
C ASP A 86 3.82 -14.65 -29.61
N VAL A 87 3.52 -14.78 -28.31
CA VAL A 87 4.39 -14.41 -27.19
C VAL A 87 5.08 -15.63 -26.57
N LEU A 88 4.32 -16.71 -26.37
CA LEU A 88 4.76 -17.88 -25.60
C LEU A 88 4.37 -19.17 -26.33
N ASN A 89 5.34 -20.07 -26.47
CA ASN A 89 5.09 -21.46 -26.80
C ASN A 89 5.14 -22.30 -25.51
N ILE A 90 4.30 -23.32 -25.43
CA ILE A 90 4.29 -24.29 -24.34
C ILE A 90 4.56 -25.68 -24.92
N SER A 91 5.46 -26.42 -24.27
CA SER A 91 5.67 -27.85 -24.51
C SER A 91 5.37 -28.64 -23.24
N GLN A 92 4.93 -29.90 -23.41
CA GLN A 92 4.53 -30.79 -22.32
C GLN A 92 5.34 -32.08 -22.38
N ASN A 93 5.64 -32.65 -21.21
CA ASN A 93 6.49 -33.84 -21.11
C ASN A 93 5.76 -35.15 -21.50
N SER A 94 4.42 -35.16 -21.48
CA SER A 94 3.60 -36.32 -21.81
C SER A 94 3.10 -36.25 -23.26
N LYS A 95 3.42 -37.25 -24.09
CA LYS A 95 2.79 -37.45 -25.41
C LYS A 95 1.29 -37.77 -25.31
N LYS A 96 0.79 -38.11 -24.11
CA LYS A 96 -0.61 -38.46 -23.85
C LYS A 96 -1.34 -37.29 -23.20
N LYS A 97 -2.38 -36.78 -23.87
CA LYS A 97 -3.28 -35.74 -23.32
C LYS A 97 -4.11 -36.26 -22.13
N ALA A 98 -4.22 -37.58 -21.98
CA ALA A 98 -4.93 -38.25 -20.91
C ALA A 98 -4.02 -39.24 -20.17
N PHE A 99 -4.09 -39.23 -18.85
CA PHE A 99 -3.37 -40.15 -17.97
C PHE A 99 -4.29 -40.69 -16.88
N VAL A 100 -3.98 -41.90 -16.39
CA VAL A 100 -4.81 -42.64 -15.43
C VAL A 100 -4.01 -42.77 -14.14
N ILE A 101 -4.59 -42.32 -13.03
CA ILE A 101 -3.95 -42.34 -11.71
C ILE A 101 -4.63 -43.41 -10.87
N GLU A 102 -3.86 -44.41 -10.44
CA GLU A 102 -4.33 -45.45 -9.53
C GLU A 102 -4.56 -44.90 -8.11
N PRO A 103 -5.39 -45.58 -7.28
CA PRO A 103 -5.63 -45.18 -5.89
C PRO A 103 -4.34 -44.98 -5.08
N ASN A 104 -4.25 -43.88 -4.33
CA ASN A 104 -3.09 -43.46 -3.53
C ASN A 104 -1.78 -43.26 -4.30
N GLN A 105 -1.84 -43.14 -5.63
CA GLN A 105 -0.69 -42.78 -6.45
C GLN A 105 -0.72 -41.30 -6.84
N GLN A 106 0.45 -40.80 -7.24
CA GLN A 106 0.63 -39.46 -7.73
C GLN A 106 1.21 -39.47 -9.14
N GLU A 107 0.76 -38.54 -9.96
CA GLU A 107 1.35 -38.29 -11.27
C GLU A 107 1.76 -36.82 -11.43
N GLN A 108 2.85 -36.61 -12.16
CA GLN A 108 3.43 -35.31 -12.40
C GLN A 108 3.21 -34.86 -13.84
N PHE A 109 2.70 -33.64 -14.00
CA PHE A 109 2.51 -32.99 -15.27
C PHE A 109 3.39 -31.73 -15.33
N ILE A 110 4.35 -31.71 -16.26
CA ILE A 110 5.31 -30.62 -16.40
C ILE A 110 4.99 -29.80 -17.63
N ILE A 111 4.82 -28.49 -17.43
CA ILE A 111 4.65 -27.49 -18.48
C ILE A 111 5.98 -26.77 -18.66
N THR A 112 6.53 -26.79 -19.87
CA THR A 112 7.76 -26.06 -20.21
C THR A 112 7.43 -24.81 -21.03
N TYR A 113 8.06 -23.70 -20.69
CA TYR A 113 7.81 -22.38 -21.28
C TYR A 113 8.92 -21.97 -22.24
N GLU A 114 8.55 -21.69 -23.49
CA GLU A 114 9.45 -21.16 -24.52
C GLU A 114 8.98 -19.77 -24.95
N CYS A 115 9.59 -18.74 -24.37
CA CYS A 115 9.30 -17.35 -24.71
C CYS A 115 9.91 -16.98 -26.07
N LYS A 116 9.11 -16.41 -26.97
CA LYS A 116 9.60 -15.91 -28.26
C LYS A 116 10.24 -14.52 -28.07
N PRO A 117 11.37 -14.22 -28.74
CA PRO A 117 11.99 -12.90 -28.65
C PRO A 117 11.12 -11.87 -29.39
N GLN A 118 10.53 -10.94 -28.64
CA GLN A 118 9.80 -9.79 -29.19
C GLN A 118 10.65 -8.52 -29.05
N LYS A 119 10.60 -7.62 -30.03
CA LYS A 119 11.31 -6.33 -29.98
C LYS A 119 10.64 -5.44 -28.93
N ASP A 120 11.37 -5.14 -27.85
CA ASP A 120 11.18 -4.04 -26.89
C ASP A 120 9.80 -3.89 -26.19
N GLN A 121 9.02 -4.96 -26.03
CA GLN A 121 7.77 -4.91 -25.25
C GLN A 121 7.71 -5.98 -24.16
N ILE A 122 7.22 -5.59 -22.99
CA ILE A 122 6.87 -6.53 -21.91
C ILE A 122 5.71 -7.37 -22.42
N SER A 123 5.94 -8.68 -22.54
CA SER A 123 4.94 -9.62 -23.01
C SER A 123 4.56 -10.59 -21.89
N TRP A 124 3.28 -10.56 -21.55
CA TRP A 124 2.63 -11.51 -20.68
C TRP A 124 1.80 -12.44 -21.55
N SER A 125 1.71 -13.71 -21.14
CA SER A 125 0.85 -14.67 -21.82
C SER A 125 -0.07 -15.34 -20.80
N LEU A 126 -1.37 -15.33 -21.09
CA LEU A 126 -2.37 -16.07 -20.32
C LEU A 126 -2.34 -17.53 -20.70
N ILE A 127 -2.24 -18.38 -19.69
CA ILE A 127 -2.28 -19.83 -19.81
C ILE A 127 -3.57 -20.32 -19.15
N ILE A 128 -4.40 -21.00 -19.94
CA ILE A 128 -5.64 -21.63 -19.48
C ILE A 128 -5.40 -23.13 -19.47
N LEU A 129 -5.40 -23.74 -18.29
CA LEU A 129 -5.37 -25.18 -18.12
C LEU A 129 -6.78 -25.68 -17.90
N ASN A 130 -7.36 -26.27 -18.93
CA ASN A 130 -8.60 -27.01 -18.81
C ASN A 130 -8.28 -28.47 -18.52
N PHE A 131 -8.85 -29.00 -17.45
CA PHE A 131 -8.72 -30.40 -17.12
C PHE A 131 -10.03 -31.04 -16.73
N THR A 132 -10.22 -32.28 -17.19
CA THR A 132 -11.42 -33.05 -16.93
C THR A 132 -11.05 -34.29 -16.15
N VAL A 133 -11.66 -34.44 -14.98
CA VAL A 133 -11.50 -35.58 -14.09
C VAL A 133 -12.67 -36.52 -14.34
N PHE A 134 -12.39 -37.74 -14.81
CA PHE A 134 -13.38 -38.80 -14.96
C PHE A 134 -13.19 -39.79 -13.81
N VAL A 135 -14.21 -39.92 -12.97
CA VAL A 135 -14.27 -40.92 -11.89
C VAL A 135 -14.89 -42.22 -12.43
N ASP A 136 -15.88 -42.09 -13.33
CA ASP A 136 -16.56 -43.19 -14.01
C ASP A 136 -16.93 -42.80 -15.47
N GLN A 137 -17.36 -43.77 -16.30
CA GLN A 137 -17.78 -43.50 -17.69
C GLN A 137 -18.90 -42.44 -17.82
N ASN A 138 -19.68 -42.21 -16.76
CA ASN A 138 -20.80 -41.26 -16.76
C ASN A 138 -20.57 -40.01 -15.90
N ASN A 139 -19.50 -39.95 -15.10
CA ASN A 139 -19.28 -38.87 -14.15
C ASN A 139 -17.95 -38.15 -14.42
N SER A 140 -18.05 -37.00 -15.08
CA SER A 140 -16.91 -36.15 -15.43
C SER A 140 -17.06 -34.76 -14.82
N GLN A 141 -16.02 -34.27 -14.16
CA GLN A 141 -15.94 -32.91 -13.66
C GLN A 141 -14.88 -32.13 -14.41
N SER A 142 -15.27 -30.98 -14.97
CA SER A 142 -14.37 -30.11 -15.72
C SER A 142 -13.95 -28.93 -14.86
N TYR A 143 -12.65 -28.65 -14.84
CA TYR A 143 -12.05 -27.56 -14.12
C TYR A 143 -11.23 -26.72 -15.09
N SER A 144 -11.23 -25.41 -14.86
CA SER A 144 -10.38 -24.46 -15.59
C SER A 144 -9.55 -23.68 -14.59
N ILE A 145 -8.24 -23.66 -14.84
CA ILE A 145 -7.25 -22.91 -14.07
C ILE A 145 -6.65 -21.88 -15.01
N GLN A 146 -6.54 -20.65 -14.55
CA GLN A 146 -5.93 -19.57 -15.32
C GLN A 146 -4.75 -18.98 -14.55
N PHE A 147 -3.62 -18.82 -15.22
CA PHE A 147 -2.44 -18.17 -14.66
C PHE A 147 -1.62 -17.51 -15.77
N TYR A 148 -0.72 -16.61 -15.40
CA TYR A 148 0.05 -15.84 -16.37
C TYR A 148 1.53 -16.14 -16.29
N LYS A 149 2.19 -16.14 -17.46
CA LYS A 149 3.63 -16.27 -17.61
C LYS A 149 4.24 -14.96 -18.09
N GLN A 150 5.27 -14.48 -17.39
CA GLN A 150 6.08 -13.33 -17.82
C GLN A 150 7.23 -13.78 -18.72
N CYS A 151 7.40 -13.17 -19.89
CA CYS A 151 8.47 -13.52 -20.83
C CYS A 151 9.63 -12.52 -20.92
N GLN A 152 9.42 -11.24 -20.58
CA GLN A 152 10.47 -10.19 -20.68
C GLN A 152 10.50 -9.29 -19.43
N GLN A 153 11.71 -8.85 -19.05
CA GLN A 153 12.03 -8.33 -17.70
C GLN A 153 12.14 -6.80 -17.59
N THR A 154 11.90 -6.03 -18.66
CA THR A 154 12.09 -4.56 -18.62
C THR A 154 10.85 -3.84 -18.13
N GLU A 155 10.65 -3.91 -16.82
CA GLU A 155 9.66 -3.19 -16.05
C GLU A 155 9.97 -1.66 -16.06
N GLN A 156 9.41 -0.90 -17.01
CA GLN A 156 9.48 0.59 -17.02
C GLN A 156 8.45 1.20 -16.04
N TYR A 157 8.76 1.22 -14.73
CA TYR A 157 7.93 1.82 -13.67
C TYR A 157 8.19 3.31 -13.44
N LEU A 158 9.07 3.92 -14.24
CA LEU A 158 9.60 5.25 -13.96
C LEU A 158 8.54 6.36 -14.03
N HIS A 159 7.60 6.28 -14.98
CA HIS A 159 6.60 7.34 -15.18
C HIS A 159 5.59 7.50 -14.02
N PRO A 160 4.94 6.43 -13.50
CA PRO A 160 4.05 6.53 -12.34
C PRO A 160 4.73 7.01 -11.06
N LEU A 161 5.99 6.61 -10.84
CA LEU A 161 6.76 6.99 -9.65
C LEU A 161 7.09 8.50 -9.66
N ILE A 162 7.39 9.07 -10.83
CA ILE A 162 7.61 10.51 -10.98
C ILE A 162 6.32 11.30 -10.73
N MET A 163 5.16 10.80 -11.17
CA MET A 163 3.88 11.44 -10.86
C MET A 163 3.58 11.43 -9.35
N LEU A 164 3.82 10.31 -8.68
CA LEU A 164 3.66 10.21 -7.23
C LEU A 164 4.64 11.12 -6.48
N LEU A 165 5.87 11.28 -6.97
CA LEU A 165 6.83 12.24 -6.42
C LEU A 165 6.28 13.68 -6.50
N PHE A 166 5.83 14.11 -7.68
CA PHE A 166 5.28 15.46 -7.85
C PHE A 166 4.03 15.68 -6.98
N LEU A 167 3.15 14.67 -6.91
CA LEU A 167 1.96 14.70 -6.06
C LEU A 167 2.35 14.81 -4.57
N ALA A 168 3.32 14.05 -4.10
CA ALA A 168 3.75 14.08 -2.70
C ALA A 168 4.38 15.44 -2.33
N VAL A 169 5.24 15.97 -3.19
CA VAL A 169 5.91 17.27 -2.96
C VAL A 169 4.90 18.41 -2.96
N SER A 170 3.98 18.44 -3.94
CA SER A 170 2.92 19.46 -3.99
C SER A 170 2.00 19.36 -2.78
N LEU A 171 1.63 18.15 -2.34
CA LEU A 171 0.82 17.94 -1.14
C LEU A 171 1.54 18.41 0.13
N ILE A 172 2.86 18.17 0.28
CA ILE A 172 3.61 18.71 1.42
C ILE A 172 3.58 20.24 1.41
N ILE A 173 3.83 20.88 0.27
CA ILE A 173 3.85 22.35 0.17
C ILE A 173 2.47 22.96 0.47
N ILE A 174 1.40 22.36 -0.05
CA ILE A 174 0.03 22.82 0.21
C ILE A 174 -0.34 22.55 1.68
N GLY A 175 -0.02 21.37 2.19
CA GLY A 175 -0.33 20.93 3.55
C GLY A 175 0.38 21.73 4.63
N THR A 176 1.66 22.07 4.44
CA THR A 176 2.42 22.91 5.39
C THR A 176 1.81 24.30 5.49
N ASN A 177 1.50 24.93 4.35
CA ASN A 177 0.87 26.25 4.31
C ASN A 177 -0.54 26.23 4.90
N TYR A 178 -1.37 25.25 4.53
CA TYR A 178 -2.72 25.11 5.06
C TYR A 178 -2.73 24.82 6.57
N GLY A 179 -1.79 24.00 7.04
CA GLY A 179 -1.63 23.65 8.45
C GLY A 179 -1.21 24.82 9.34
N LEU A 180 -0.67 25.91 8.77
CA LEU A 180 -0.30 27.14 9.50
C LEU A 180 -1.40 28.20 9.53
N GLN A 181 -2.37 28.13 8.64
CA GLN A 181 -3.49 29.07 8.66
C GLN A 181 -4.28 28.91 9.97
N GLU A 182 -4.68 30.00 10.60
CA GLU A 182 -5.58 29.95 11.75
C GLU A 182 -7.00 29.69 11.27
N VAL A 183 -7.65 28.64 11.76
CA VAL A 183 -9.05 28.33 11.44
C VAL A 183 -9.83 28.29 12.76
N LYS A 184 -10.67 29.31 12.96
CA LYS A 184 -11.47 29.53 14.17
C LYS A 184 -12.28 28.29 14.60
N ILE A 185 -12.74 27.49 13.65
CA ILE A 185 -13.54 26.28 13.91
C ILE A 185 -12.67 25.20 14.59
N ILE A 186 -11.40 25.10 14.22
CA ILE A 186 -10.47 24.04 14.65
C ILE A 186 -9.71 24.42 15.93
N GLU A 187 -9.67 25.71 16.30
CA GLU A 187 -9.13 26.15 17.60
C GLU A 187 -9.81 25.42 18.77
N SER A 188 -11.09 25.07 18.64
CA SER A 188 -11.83 24.30 19.65
C SER A 188 -11.45 22.81 19.74
N MET A 189 -10.79 22.25 18.72
CA MET A 189 -10.31 20.85 18.70
C MET A 189 -8.82 20.72 19.07
N LYS A 190 -8.16 21.84 19.36
CA LYS A 190 -6.69 21.93 19.46
C LYS A 190 -6.21 21.71 20.89
N ASN A 191 -6.49 20.55 21.48
CA ASN A 191 -6.28 20.38 22.92
C ASN A 191 -4.99 19.65 23.33
N GLU A 192 -4.27 18.95 22.43
CA GLU A 192 -3.00 18.31 22.81
C GLU A 192 -1.92 18.43 21.72
N GLU A 193 -0.79 19.03 22.09
CA GLU A 193 0.43 19.02 21.29
C GLU A 193 1.05 17.63 21.28
N PHE A 194 1.56 17.23 20.12
CA PHE A 194 2.21 15.96 19.92
C PHE A 194 3.61 15.98 20.56
N ASN A 195 3.71 15.35 21.73
CA ASN A 195 4.90 15.31 22.58
C ASN A 195 5.72 14.01 22.38
N ALA A 196 6.85 13.89 23.10
CA ALA A 196 7.71 12.70 23.01
C ALA A 196 6.98 11.41 23.42
N LYS A 197 6.16 11.49 24.49
CA LYS A 197 5.39 10.34 24.98
C LYS A 197 4.34 9.88 23.97
N THR A 198 3.63 10.82 23.35
CA THR A 198 2.62 10.50 22.32
C THR A 198 3.29 9.94 21.07
N SER A 199 4.49 10.43 20.71
CA SER A 199 5.30 9.88 19.60
C SER A 199 5.63 8.41 19.80
N VAL A 200 6.09 8.03 20.99
CA VAL A 200 6.37 6.62 21.32
C VAL A 200 5.09 5.79 21.30
N SER A 201 4.03 6.27 21.96
CA SER A 201 2.73 5.59 22.01
C SER A 201 2.15 5.34 20.60
N PHE A 202 2.27 6.32 19.71
CA PHE A 202 1.82 6.23 18.32
C PHE A 202 2.50 5.09 17.54
N ILE A 203 3.82 4.91 17.69
CA ILE A 203 4.54 3.84 16.97
C ILE A 203 4.20 2.45 17.52
N PHE A 204 4.04 2.34 18.85
CA PHE A 204 3.58 1.10 19.47
C PHE A 204 2.15 0.75 19.04
N SER A 205 1.23 1.71 19.05
CA SER A 205 -0.16 1.49 18.63
C SER A 205 -0.26 1.14 17.14
N ALA A 206 0.54 1.80 16.28
CA ALA A 206 0.63 1.47 14.86
C ALA A 206 1.12 0.04 14.63
N SER A 207 2.12 -0.42 15.41
CA SER A 207 2.65 -1.79 15.32
C SER A 207 1.61 -2.84 15.72
N ILE A 208 0.87 -2.58 16.82
CA ILE A 208 -0.20 -3.45 17.28
C ILE A 208 -1.32 -3.51 16.23
N LEU A 209 -1.74 -2.35 15.72
CA LEU A 209 -2.77 -2.26 14.69
C LEU A 209 -2.35 -3.05 13.43
N LEU A 210 -1.13 -2.84 12.94
CA LEU A 210 -0.64 -3.53 11.74
C LEU A 210 -0.63 -5.05 11.92
N PHE A 211 -0.17 -5.53 13.08
CA PHE A 211 -0.19 -6.95 13.40
C PHE A 211 -1.61 -7.52 13.51
N CYS A 212 -2.55 -6.76 14.09
CA CYS A 212 -3.96 -7.14 14.12
C CYS A 212 -4.57 -7.23 12.72
N LEU A 213 -4.28 -6.27 11.84
CA LEU A 213 -4.72 -6.28 10.44
C LEU A 213 -4.15 -7.47 9.67
N TYR A 214 -2.91 -7.87 9.97
CA TYR A 214 -2.29 -9.06 9.40
C TYR A 214 -3.00 -10.35 9.82
N LYS A 215 -3.32 -10.49 11.11
CA LYS A 215 -3.93 -11.73 11.63
C LYS A 215 -5.43 -11.83 11.35
N PHE A 216 -6.13 -10.70 11.29
CA PHE A 216 -7.58 -10.64 11.09
C PHE A 216 -7.95 -9.67 9.95
N PRO A 217 -7.62 -9.98 8.69
CA PRO A 217 -7.80 -9.06 7.57
C PRO A 217 -9.25 -8.66 7.34
N SER A 218 -10.21 -9.59 7.43
CA SER A 218 -11.63 -9.31 7.19
C SER A 218 -12.22 -8.34 8.22
N ILE A 219 -11.96 -8.58 9.51
CA ILE A 219 -12.42 -7.71 10.59
C ILE A 219 -11.69 -6.36 10.51
N GLY A 220 -10.39 -6.41 10.27
CA GLY A 220 -9.54 -5.23 10.12
C GLY A 220 -10.01 -4.28 9.03
N GLN A 221 -10.35 -4.81 7.85
CA GLN A 221 -10.87 -4.02 6.74
C GLN A 221 -12.21 -3.36 7.07
N ILE A 222 -13.12 -4.05 7.77
CA ILE A 222 -14.42 -3.49 8.19
C ILE A 222 -14.22 -2.38 9.22
N VAL A 223 -13.39 -2.61 10.24
CA VAL A 223 -13.14 -1.59 11.27
C VAL A 223 -12.50 -0.35 10.65
N LEU A 224 -11.49 -0.55 9.81
CA LEU A 224 -10.76 0.53 9.16
C LEU A 224 -11.63 1.29 8.14
N SER A 225 -12.52 0.59 7.43
CA SER A 225 -13.45 1.25 6.50
C SER A 225 -14.43 2.16 7.22
N ILE A 226 -14.96 1.73 8.37
CA ILE A 226 -15.84 2.56 9.22
C ILE A 226 -15.08 3.80 9.70
N VAL A 227 -13.87 3.63 10.25
CA VAL A 227 -13.05 4.76 10.74
C VAL A 227 -12.79 5.76 9.62
N ILE A 228 -12.40 5.27 8.43
CA ILE A 228 -12.10 6.15 7.30
C ILE A 228 -13.34 6.80 6.72
N PHE A 229 -14.49 6.12 6.72
CA PHE A 229 -15.75 6.72 6.27
C PHE A 229 -16.06 8.00 7.05
N PHE A 230 -15.98 7.96 8.39
CA PHE A 230 -16.19 9.14 9.23
C PHE A 230 -15.09 10.19 9.08
N MET A 231 -13.82 9.77 9.04
CA MET A 231 -12.69 10.69 8.87
C MET A 231 -12.72 11.41 7.52
N ALA A 232 -13.11 10.71 6.45
CA ALA A 232 -13.26 11.29 5.13
C ALA A 232 -14.36 12.36 5.11
N ILE A 233 -15.55 12.06 5.64
CA ILE A 233 -16.65 13.02 5.75
C ILE A 233 -16.20 14.27 6.52
N LEU A 234 -15.60 14.09 7.70
CA LEU A 234 -15.11 15.20 8.53
C LEU A 234 -14.07 16.04 7.79
N SER A 235 -13.10 15.40 7.11
CA SER A 235 -12.05 16.12 6.36
C SER A 235 -12.60 16.97 5.23
N ILE A 236 -13.51 16.41 4.43
CA ILE A 236 -14.11 17.11 3.28
C ILE A 236 -15.01 18.23 3.78
N GLN A 237 -15.82 17.98 4.82
CA GLN A 237 -16.72 18.98 5.40
C GLN A 237 -15.93 20.21 5.88
N ILE A 238 -14.89 20.01 6.71
CA ILE A 238 -14.10 21.12 7.27
C ILE A 238 -13.43 21.95 6.16
N ILE A 239 -12.87 21.29 5.14
CA ILE A 239 -12.17 21.99 4.05
C ILE A 239 -13.17 22.79 3.20
N ILE A 240 -14.34 22.21 2.87
CA ILE A 240 -15.37 22.90 2.10
C ILE A 240 -15.95 24.07 2.91
N GLU A 241 -16.19 23.89 4.21
CA GLU A 241 -16.68 24.94 5.10
C GLU A 241 -15.69 26.12 5.14
N ASP A 242 -14.39 25.86 5.27
CA ASP A 242 -13.35 26.91 5.27
C ASP A 242 -13.30 27.69 3.95
N GLN A 243 -13.44 27.02 2.80
CA GLN A 243 -13.44 27.69 1.49
C GLN A 243 -14.73 28.48 1.24
N LEU A 244 -15.89 27.91 1.58
CA LEU A 244 -17.19 28.58 1.37
C LEU A 244 -17.45 29.72 2.37
N LEU A 245 -16.89 29.65 3.58
CA LEU A 245 -17.00 30.71 4.58
C LEU A 245 -16.45 32.04 4.04
N LYS A 246 -15.39 31.98 3.23
CA LYS A 246 -14.82 33.15 2.54
C LYS A 246 -15.80 33.83 1.58
N PHE A 247 -16.86 33.14 1.16
CA PHE A 247 -17.77 33.60 0.10
C PHE A 247 -19.18 33.96 0.59
N LEU A 248 -19.80 33.16 1.48
CA LEU A 248 -21.26 33.20 1.69
C LEU A 248 -21.75 33.79 3.03
N GLY A 249 -20.89 34.02 4.02
CA GLY A 249 -21.21 34.70 5.28
C GLY A 249 -22.27 34.07 6.21
N LYS A 250 -23.04 33.07 5.76
CA LYS A 250 -24.13 32.41 6.53
C LYS A 250 -23.73 31.02 7.01
N TYR A 251 -23.40 30.90 8.29
CA TYR A 251 -22.80 29.69 8.88
C TYR A 251 -23.65 28.42 8.81
N LEU A 252 -24.96 28.49 9.11
CA LEU A 252 -25.81 27.29 9.21
C LEU A 252 -26.04 26.61 7.84
N LEU A 253 -26.32 27.39 6.80
CA LEU A 253 -26.56 26.89 5.45
C LEU A 253 -25.28 26.23 4.88
N LEU A 254 -24.11 26.82 5.17
CA LEU A 254 -22.82 26.30 4.75
C LEU A 254 -22.50 24.92 5.34
N LYS A 255 -22.85 24.68 6.60
CA LYS A 255 -22.68 23.36 7.23
C LYS A 255 -23.51 22.28 6.56
N ILE A 256 -24.77 22.57 6.25
CA ILE A 256 -25.66 21.60 5.61
C ILE A 256 -25.17 21.26 4.19
N ILE A 257 -24.74 22.28 3.44
CA ILE A 257 -24.22 22.11 2.08
C ILE A 257 -22.91 21.30 2.08
N SER A 258 -21.94 21.68 2.92
CA SER A 258 -20.64 20.99 3.02
C SER A 258 -20.81 19.53 3.45
N TYR A 259 -21.68 19.26 4.44
CA TYR A 259 -21.99 17.90 4.86
C TYR A 259 -22.61 17.07 3.72
N SER A 260 -23.60 17.63 3.01
CA SER A 260 -24.25 16.94 1.89
C SER A 260 -23.27 16.59 0.76
N ILE A 261 -22.39 17.54 0.38
CA ILE A 261 -21.35 17.30 -0.63
C ILE A 261 -20.36 16.23 -0.17
N SER A 262 -19.91 16.29 1.09
CA SER A 262 -18.98 15.30 1.65
C SER A 262 -19.56 13.89 1.63
N LEU A 263 -20.84 13.74 1.98
CA LEU A 263 -21.54 12.46 1.97
C LEU A 263 -21.61 11.87 0.56
N ILE A 264 -21.95 12.70 -0.44
CA ILE A 264 -22.04 12.26 -1.85
C ILE A 264 -20.68 11.74 -2.34
N ILE A 265 -19.59 12.47 -2.08
CA ILE A 265 -18.24 12.08 -2.52
C ILE A 265 -17.82 10.76 -1.86
N VAL A 266 -18.03 10.61 -0.55
CA VAL A 266 -17.61 9.41 0.18
C VAL A 266 -18.44 8.21 -0.21
N VAL A 267 -19.77 8.35 -0.35
CA VAL A 267 -20.63 7.24 -0.81
C VAL A 267 -20.27 6.82 -2.24
N SER A 268 -19.98 7.78 -3.12
CA SER A 268 -19.50 7.50 -4.48
C SER A 268 -18.18 6.73 -4.48
N TYR A 269 -17.24 7.06 -3.58
CA TYR A 269 -16.01 6.29 -3.39
C TYR A 269 -16.30 4.84 -3.01
N PHE A 270 -17.13 4.60 -1.99
CA PHE A 270 -17.41 3.24 -1.52
C PHE A 270 -18.17 2.38 -2.54
N TYR A 271 -18.97 3.01 -3.42
CA TYR A 271 -19.65 2.32 -4.51
C TYR A 271 -18.72 1.99 -5.69
N THR A 272 -17.91 2.95 -6.13
CA THR A 272 -17.12 2.82 -7.37
C THR A 272 -15.71 2.30 -7.17
N LYS A 273 -15.11 2.58 -6.00
CA LYS A 273 -13.69 2.37 -5.67
C LYS A 273 -12.71 2.94 -6.71
N HIS A 274 -13.10 4.00 -7.43
CA HIS A 274 -12.25 4.60 -8.45
C HIS A 274 -10.98 5.22 -7.83
N TRP A 275 -9.84 4.99 -8.49
CA TRP A 275 -8.53 5.45 -8.02
C TRP A 275 -8.40 6.99 -7.94
N ILE A 276 -9.11 7.74 -8.80
CA ILE A 276 -9.12 9.21 -8.76
C ILE A 276 -9.81 9.68 -7.48
N ILE A 277 -10.99 9.13 -7.19
CA ILE A 277 -11.76 9.48 -5.99
C ILE A 277 -10.97 9.05 -4.74
N ASN A 278 -10.34 7.87 -4.77
CA ASN A 278 -9.43 7.42 -3.72
C ASN A 278 -8.36 8.46 -3.41
N ASN A 279 -7.66 8.96 -4.43
CA ASN A 279 -6.59 9.94 -4.27
C ASN A 279 -7.11 11.30 -3.79
N ILE A 280 -8.30 11.74 -4.23
CA ILE A 280 -8.94 12.97 -3.74
C ILE A 280 -9.26 12.84 -2.25
N VAL A 281 -9.89 11.74 -1.83
CA VAL A 281 -10.22 11.50 -0.41
C VAL A 281 -8.95 11.42 0.43
N ALA A 282 -7.93 10.68 -0.02
CA ALA A 282 -6.65 10.55 0.66
C ALA A 282 -5.93 11.92 0.80
N PHE A 283 -5.98 12.75 -0.24
CA PHE A 283 -5.45 14.12 -0.23
C PHE A 283 -6.12 14.98 0.84
N LEU A 284 -7.45 14.96 0.91
CA LEU A 284 -8.22 15.77 1.87
C LEU A 284 -8.04 15.30 3.31
N ILE A 285 -8.00 13.98 3.56
CA ILE A 285 -7.66 13.42 4.88
C ILE A 285 -6.27 13.89 5.30
N THR A 286 -5.29 13.87 4.38
CA THR A 286 -3.92 14.28 4.70
C THR A 286 -3.83 15.76 5.01
N LEU A 287 -4.52 16.63 4.25
CA LEU A 287 -4.59 18.06 4.56
C LEU A 287 -5.20 18.34 5.94
N LEU A 288 -6.24 17.60 6.31
CA LEU A 288 -6.81 17.68 7.65
C LEU A 288 -5.78 17.28 8.71
N MET A 289 -5.01 16.20 8.49
CA MET A 289 -3.96 15.78 9.43
C MET A 289 -2.85 16.83 9.59
N PHE A 290 -2.44 17.49 8.50
CA PHE A 290 -1.54 18.65 8.57
C PHE A 290 -2.11 19.79 9.42
N LYS A 291 -3.44 19.93 9.50
CA LYS A 291 -4.10 20.95 10.30
C LYS A 291 -4.17 20.59 11.78
N ILE A 292 -4.54 19.35 12.08
CA ILE A 292 -4.79 18.87 13.46
C ILE A 292 -3.47 18.61 14.21
N ILE A 293 -2.50 17.96 13.56
CA ILE A 293 -1.29 17.48 14.25
C ILE A 293 -0.32 18.63 14.42
N GLU A 294 -0.15 19.15 15.64
CA GLU A 294 0.92 20.09 15.98
C GLU A 294 2.00 19.42 16.83
N ILE A 295 3.26 19.69 16.50
CA ILE A 295 4.41 19.17 17.23
C ILE A 295 4.94 20.26 18.16
N ASP A 296 5.31 19.89 19.39
CA ASP A 296 5.81 20.80 20.42
C ASP A 296 7.26 21.27 20.20
N SER A 297 8.10 20.44 19.58
CA SER A 297 9.54 20.66 19.46
C SER A 297 10.19 19.87 18.32
N PHE A 298 11.40 20.27 17.93
CA PHE A 298 12.16 19.47 16.97
C PHE A 298 12.73 18.18 17.59
N LYS A 299 12.92 18.15 18.92
CA LYS A 299 13.28 16.92 19.65
C LYS A 299 12.22 15.83 19.49
N THR A 300 10.93 16.16 19.56
CA THR A 300 9.86 15.17 19.37
C THR A 300 9.75 14.73 17.92
N SER A 301 9.92 15.66 16.98
CA SER A 301 10.04 15.35 15.55
C SER A 301 11.15 14.33 15.26
N THR A 302 12.34 14.52 15.83
CA THR A 302 13.48 13.60 15.65
C THR A 302 13.23 12.25 16.29
N ILE A 303 12.60 12.18 17.47
CA ILE A 303 12.20 10.92 18.10
C ILE A 303 11.18 10.18 17.24
N LEU A 304 10.12 10.87 16.79
CA LEU A 304 9.06 10.29 15.95
C LEU A 304 9.64 9.70 14.65
N LEU A 305 10.43 10.49 13.91
CA LEU A 305 11.02 10.02 12.64
C LEU A 305 12.05 8.91 12.84
N SER A 306 12.85 8.96 13.92
CA SER A 306 13.82 7.89 14.21
C SER A 306 13.11 6.57 14.57
N LEU A 307 12.04 6.62 15.36
CA LEU A 307 11.25 5.42 15.65
C LEU A 307 10.53 4.89 14.41
N SER A 308 10.02 5.80 13.56
CA SER A 308 9.36 5.42 12.31
C SER A 308 10.34 4.79 11.31
N PHE A 309 11.59 5.25 11.28
CA PHE A 309 12.68 4.65 10.51
C PHE A 309 12.91 3.18 10.90
N PHE A 310 13.05 2.89 12.21
CA PHE A 310 13.23 1.51 12.67
C PHE A 310 11.98 0.65 12.49
N TYR A 311 10.80 1.24 12.67
CA TYR A 311 9.51 0.59 12.40
C TYR A 311 9.44 0.08 10.96
N ASP A 312 9.79 0.91 9.98
CA ASP A 312 9.69 0.58 8.56
C ASP A 312 10.68 -0.54 8.18
N ILE A 313 11.93 -0.46 8.67
CA ILE A 313 12.93 -1.53 8.51
C ILE A 313 12.42 -2.86 9.09
N PHE A 314 11.85 -2.82 10.30
CA PHE A 314 11.36 -4.03 10.95
C PHE A 314 10.24 -4.68 10.15
N TRP A 315 9.22 -3.91 9.75
CA TRP A 315 8.05 -4.47 9.09
C TRP A 315 8.28 -4.85 7.62
N VAL A 316 9.25 -4.22 6.95
CA VAL A 316 9.60 -4.57 5.56
C VAL A 316 10.63 -5.70 5.48
N PHE A 317 11.75 -5.62 6.21
CA PHE A 317 12.88 -6.55 6.05
C PHE A 317 12.95 -7.65 7.11
N ILE A 318 12.56 -7.37 8.36
CA ILE A 318 12.69 -8.35 9.46
C ILE A 318 11.45 -9.25 9.53
N SER A 319 10.26 -8.71 9.29
CA SER A 319 9.00 -9.46 9.37
C SER A 319 8.93 -10.70 8.45
N PRO A 320 9.45 -10.70 7.19
CA PRO A 320 9.48 -11.89 6.35
C PRO A 320 10.29 -13.05 6.95
N VAL A 321 11.37 -12.74 7.67
CA VAL A 321 12.22 -13.75 8.32
C VAL A 321 11.47 -14.43 9.46
N LEU A 322 10.59 -13.69 10.16
CA LEU A 322 9.82 -14.20 11.30
C LEU A 322 8.51 -14.87 10.90
N PHE A 323 7.79 -14.32 9.91
CA PHE A 323 6.43 -14.74 9.55
C PHE A 323 6.32 -15.40 8.17
N GLY A 324 7.42 -15.45 7.40
CA GLY A 324 7.47 -16.03 6.06
C GLY A 324 7.01 -15.10 4.93
N THR A 325 6.37 -13.98 5.25
CA THR A 325 5.95 -12.93 4.31
C THR A 325 6.13 -11.55 4.94
N SER A 326 6.31 -10.52 4.12
CA SER A 326 6.35 -9.13 4.58
C SER A 326 4.95 -8.68 5.02
N VAL A 327 4.76 -8.51 6.32
CA VAL A 327 3.48 -8.14 6.93
C VAL A 327 2.94 -6.84 6.35
N MET A 328 3.79 -5.81 6.21
CA MET A 328 3.40 -4.52 5.65
C MET A 328 2.90 -4.64 4.21
N ALA A 329 3.59 -5.40 3.35
CA ALA A 329 3.15 -5.56 1.96
C ALA A 329 1.85 -6.37 1.86
N GLN A 330 1.70 -7.41 2.68
CA GLN A 330 0.48 -8.21 2.69
C GLN A 330 -0.73 -7.39 3.13
N VAL A 331 -0.59 -6.56 4.17
CA VAL A 331 -1.66 -5.64 4.61
C VAL A 331 -1.92 -4.53 3.57
N ALA A 332 -0.87 -3.98 2.96
CA ALA A 332 -1.02 -2.93 1.95
C ALA A 332 -1.77 -3.39 0.69
N THR A 333 -1.68 -4.68 0.35
CA THR A 333 -2.39 -5.28 -0.79
C THR A 333 -3.76 -5.82 -0.45
N SER A 334 -4.02 -6.21 0.80
CA SER A 334 -5.31 -6.77 1.21
C SER A 334 -6.36 -5.72 1.55
N ILE A 335 -5.94 -4.50 1.87
CA ILE A 335 -6.83 -3.40 2.28
C ILE A 335 -6.95 -2.35 1.18
N ASP A 336 -8.17 -2.21 0.65
CA ASP A 336 -8.54 -1.22 -0.37
C ASP A 336 -9.30 -0.05 0.25
N LEU A 337 -8.54 0.88 0.83
CA LEU A 337 -9.06 2.08 1.49
C LEU A 337 -8.20 3.30 1.10
N PRO A 338 -8.72 4.53 1.21
CA PRO A 338 -8.03 5.76 0.80
C PRO A 338 -7.00 6.20 1.84
N MET A 339 -6.11 5.27 2.22
CA MET A 339 -4.95 5.47 3.09
C MET A 339 -3.62 5.41 2.32
N LYS A 340 -3.71 5.35 0.99
CA LYS A 340 -2.57 5.26 0.09
C LYS A 340 -2.91 5.97 -1.22
N PHE A 341 -1.93 6.65 -1.79
CA PHE A 341 -2.01 7.17 -3.14
C PHE A 341 -1.72 6.05 -4.13
N ILE A 342 -2.53 6.00 -5.17
CA ILE A 342 -2.47 4.94 -6.17
C ILE A 342 -2.33 5.59 -7.53
N CYS A 343 -1.28 5.21 -8.27
CA CYS A 343 -1.06 5.67 -9.63
C CYS A 343 -1.03 4.46 -10.58
N PRO A 344 -2.00 4.34 -11.51
CA PRO A 344 -1.94 3.32 -12.55
C PRO A 344 -0.77 3.56 -13.51
N PRO A 345 -0.24 2.51 -14.15
CA PRO A 345 0.71 2.69 -15.24
C PRO A 345 0.05 3.45 -16.41
N LEU A 346 0.68 4.53 -16.85
CA LEU A 346 0.18 5.38 -17.95
C LEU A 346 0.40 4.76 -19.34
N MET A 347 1.38 3.86 -19.46
CA MET A 347 1.63 3.08 -20.68
C MET A 347 0.98 1.71 -20.55
N LYS A 348 0.17 1.36 -21.55
CA LYS A 348 -0.52 0.07 -21.63
C LYS A 348 0.52 -1.02 -21.94
N SER A 349 0.86 -1.84 -20.96
CA SER A 349 1.61 -3.08 -21.22
C SER A 349 0.70 -4.03 -21.97
N TYR A 350 1.15 -4.57 -23.11
CA TYR A 350 0.40 -5.53 -23.91
C TYR A 350 0.11 -6.78 -23.06
N ASN A 351 -1.17 -7.12 -22.89
CA ASN A 351 -1.69 -8.29 -22.16
C ASN A 351 -1.21 -8.48 -20.71
N SER A 352 -0.73 -7.44 -20.04
CA SER A 352 -0.32 -7.58 -18.64
C SER A 352 -1.54 -7.84 -17.73
N PRO A 353 -1.58 -8.96 -16.98
CA PRO A 353 -2.59 -9.17 -15.93
C PRO A 353 -2.40 -8.24 -14.74
N LEU A 354 -1.18 -7.74 -14.61
CA LEU A 354 -0.69 -6.95 -13.50
C LEU A 354 -0.79 -5.49 -13.87
N MET A 355 -1.88 -4.88 -13.47
CA MET A 355 -1.86 -3.45 -13.20
C MET A 355 -1.16 -3.28 -11.84
N LYS A 356 0.18 -3.43 -11.80
CA LYS A 356 0.95 -3.05 -10.61
C LYS A 356 0.89 -1.54 -10.50
N CYS A 357 -0.12 -1.04 -9.81
CA CYS A 357 -0.22 0.37 -9.53
C CYS A 357 0.89 0.74 -8.55
N SER A 358 1.55 1.88 -8.81
CA SER A 358 2.50 2.40 -7.85
C SER A 358 1.73 2.91 -6.64
N ILE A 359 2.16 2.48 -5.46
CA ILE A 359 1.52 2.79 -4.19
C ILE A 359 2.46 3.67 -3.38
N LEU A 360 1.94 4.75 -2.81
CA LEU A 360 2.66 5.58 -1.84
C LEU A 360 1.80 5.74 -0.60
N GLY A 361 2.34 5.40 0.57
CA GLY A 361 1.59 5.45 1.84
C GLY A 361 1.35 6.88 2.30
N LEU A 362 0.21 7.15 2.95
CA LEU A 362 -0.02 8.46 3.56
C LEU A 362 0.98 8.77 4.68
N GLY A 363 1.43 7.74 5.41
CA GLY A 363 2.43 7.90 6.47
C GLY A 363 3.77 8.43 5.97
N ASP A 364 4.19 8.01 4.77
CA ASP A 364 5.45 8.41 4.14
C ASP A 364 5.47 9.88 3.75
N ILE A 365 4.29 10.48 3.56
CA ILE A 365 4.14 11.90 3.24
C ILE A 365 3.84 12.72 4.50
N LEU A 366 2.91 12.23 5.32
CA LEU A 366 2.44 12.95 6.51
C LEU A 366 3.52 13.06 7.58
N LEU A 367 4.23 11.98 7.94
CA LEU A 367 5.22 12.01 9.03
C LEU A 367 6.39 12.95 8.74
N PRO A 368 7.03 12.92 7.55
CA PRO A 368 8.01 13.94 7.21
C PRO A 368 7.37 15.33 7.06
N GLY A 369 6.17 15.40 6.49
CA GLY A 369 5.42 16.63 6.26
C GLY A 369 5.14 17.44 7.53
N ILE A 370 4.71 16.79 8.63
CA ILE A 370 4.46 17.49 9.90
C ILE A 370 5.74 18.07 10.51
N VAL A 371 6.90 17.44 10.28
CA VAL A 371 8.20 17.97 10.69
C VAL A 371 8.59 19.18 9.84
N ILE A 372 8.40 19.10 8.51
CA ILE A 372 8.60 20.23 7.60
C ILE A 372 7.67 21.40 7.95
N LYS A 373 6.42 21.12 8.34
CA LYS A 373 5.46 22.13 8.82
C LYS A 373 5.97 22.81 10.10
N TYR A 374 6.48 22.04 11.06
CA TYR A 374 7.07 22.60 12.28
C TYR A 374 8.25 23.54 11.95
N ILE A 375 9.13 23.15 11.02
CA ILE A 375 10.26 23.99 10.58
C ILE A 375 9.76 25.30 9.96
N LEU A 376 8.75 25.24 9.09
CA LEU A 376 8.15 26.44 8.49
C LEU A 376 7.55 27.36 9.57
N LYS A 377 6.81 26.78 10.53
CA LYS A 377 6.24 27.52 11.67
C LYS A 377 7.34 28.24 12.45
N PHE A 378 8.46 27.56 12.72
CA PHE A 378 9.60 28.10 13.44
C PHE A 378 10.30 29.23 12.67
N GLU A 379 10.56 29.07 11.37
CA GLU A 379 11.18 30.12 10.55
C GLU A 379 10.27 31.36 10.41
N ASN A 380 8.96 31.16 10.26
CA ASN A 380 7.98 32.25 10.22
C ASN A 380 7.99 33.08 11.51
N MET A 381 8.00 32.42 12.68
CA MET A 381 8.05 33.16 13.96
C MET A 381 9.37 33.90 14.20
N LEU A 382 10.46 33.43 13.59
CA LEU A 382 11.74 34.13 13.64
C LEU A 382 11.82 35.31 12.67
N ASN A 383 10.81 35.51 11.81
CA ASN A 383 10.85 36.46 10.69
C ASN A 383 12.13 36.32 9.85
N LYS A 384 12.62 35.08 9.68
CA LYS A 384 13.80 34.77 8.88
C LYS A 384 13.39 34.01 7.61
N GLY A 385 14.17 34.15 6.55
CA GLY A 385 13.91 33.46 5.29
C GLY A 385 13.86 31.93 5.42
N HIS A 386 13.08 31.30 4.55
CA HIS A 386 12.65 29.89 4.59
C HIS A 386 13.74 28.85 4.20
N CYS A 387 14.98 29.03 4.63
CA CYS A 387 16.09 28.20 4.16
C CYS A 387 16.03 26.77 4.71
N MET A 388 15.71 26.57 5.99
CA MET A 388 15.57 25.22 6.57
C MET A 388 14.34 24.51 5.97
N TYR A 389 13.26 25.26 5.73
CA TYR A 389 12.08 24.74 5.04
C TYR A 389 12.40 24.29 3.60
N ILE A 390 13.05 25.13 2.80
CA ILE A 390 13.43 24.76 1.42
C ILE A 390 14.42 23.58 1.43
N THR A 391 15.39 23.58 2.34
CA THR A 391 16.35 22.49 2.49
C THR A 391 15.66 21.17 2.84
N SER A 392 14.65 21.20 3.71
CA SER A 392 13.91 19.99 4.09
C SER A 392 13.01 19.46 2.96
N ILE A 393 12.42 20.34 2.14
CA ILE A 393 11.70 19.93 0.91
C ILE A 393 12.66 19.28 -0.09
N ILE A 394 13.81 19.90 -0.35
CA ILE A 394 14.83 19.33 -1.25
C ILE A 394 15.29 17.96 -0.72
N GLY A 395 15.52 17.87 0.59
CA GLY A 395 15.82 16.61 1.27
C GLY A 395 14.76 15.54 1.05
N TYR A 396 13.48 15.88 1.22
CA TYR A 396 12.36 14.97 0.92
C TYR A 396 12.37 14.50 -0.54
N CYS A 397 12.53 15.42 -1.50
CA CYS A 397 12.59 15.10 -2.94
C CYS A 397 13.73 14.12 -3.25
N ILE A 398 14.94 14.40 -2.75
CA ILE A 398 16.13 13.55 -2.97
C ILE A 398 15.92 12.20 -2.30
N GLY A 399 15.44 12.16 -1.04
CA GLY A 399 15.19 10.91 -0.33
C GLY A 399 14.17 10.03 -1.04
N LEU A 400 13.08 10.62 -1.56
CA LEU A 400 12.09 9.86 -2.32
C LEU A 400 12.65 9.38 -3.66
N LEU A 401 13.44 10.19 -4.37
CA LEU A 401 14.12 9.78 -5.61
C LEU A 401 15.08 8.60 -5.38
N VAL A 402 15.88 8.64 -4.30
CA VAL A 402 16.77 7.54 -3.94
C VAL A 402 15.98 6.28 -3.59
N CYS A 403 14.85 6.40 -2.88
CA CYS A 403 13.94 5.29 -2.63
C CYS A 403 13.41 4.68 -3.93
N MET A 404 12.95 5.52 -4.88
CA MET A 404 12.49 5.06 -6.20
C MET A 404 13.59 4.36 -6.99
N LEU A 405 14.81 4.90 -7.01
CA LEU A 405 15.95 4.26 -7.67
C LEU A 405 16.28 2.91 -7.04
N SER A 406 16.24 2.83 -5.71
CA SER A 406 16.45 1.58 -4.97
C SER A 406 15.39 0.52 -5.31
N LEU A 407 14.11 0.91 -5.37
CA LEU A 407 13.01 0.03 -5.80
C LEU A 407 13.26 -0.56 -7.21
N VAL A 408 13.73 0.26 -8.15
CA VAL A 408 14.04 -0.17 -9.53
C VAL A 408 15.23 -1.12 -9.57
N ILE A 409 16.28 -0.87 -8.78
CA ILE A 409 17.51 -1.68 -8.76
C ILE A 409 17.25 -3.04 -8.09
N TYR A 410 16.61 -3.05 -6.91
CA TYR A 410 16.47 -4.26 -6.09
C TYR A 410 15.21 -5.07 -6.40
N GLN A 411 14.25 -4.53 -7.16
CA GLN A 411 13.00 -5.20 -7.55
C GLN A 411 12.18 -5.76 -6.37
N GLN A 412 12.35 -5.17 -5.18
CA GLN A 412 11.66 -5.52 -3.95
C GLN A 412 11.15 -4.25 -3.27
N ALA A 413 10.04 -4.36 -2.53
CA ALA A 413 9.49 -3.26 -1.75
C ALA A 413 10.55 -2.73 -0.78
N GLN A 414 10.74 -1.40 -0.79
CA GLN A 414 11.70 -0.70 0.04
C GLN A 414 10.96 0.10 1.11
N PRO A 415 11.48 0.17 2.35
CA PRO A 415 10.97 1.07 3.38
C PRO A 415 11.27 2.52 2.97
N ALA A 416 10.24 3.33 2.74
CA ALA A 416 10.43 4.70 2.24
C ALA A 416 11.09 5.61 3.29
N LEU A 417 10.74 5.43 4.57
CA LEU A 417 11.26 6.25 5.66
C LEU A 417 12.76 6.01 5.91
N LEU A 418 13.29 4.86 5.49
CA LEU A 418 14.74 4.59 5.50
C LEU A 418 15.53 5.67 4.76
N TYR A 419 14.99 6.16 3.64
CA TYR A 419 15.63 7.18 2.83
C TYR A 419 15.18 8.58 3.26
N LEU A 420 13.88 8.80 3.47
CA LEU A 420 13.35 10.13 3.76
C LEU A 420 13.91 10.74 5.05
N VAL A 421 14.03 9.96 6.11
CA VAL A 421 14.45 10.45 7.43
C VAL A 421 15.86 11.07 7.43
N PRO A 422 16.92 10.37 6.98
CA PRO A 422 18.26 10.95 6.96
C PRO A 422 18.37 12.16 6.02
N PHE A 423 17.72 12.12 4.85
CA PHE A 423 17.77 13.22 3.88
C PHE A 423 17.02 14.48 4.35
N ILE A 424 16.14 14.38 5.35
CA ILE A 424 15.46 15.54 5.93
C ILE A 424 16.16 16.01 7.21
N LEU A 425 16.44 15.11 8.14
CA LEU A 425 17.00 15.48 9.45
C LEU A 425 18.44 16.00 9.34
N ILE A 426 19.31 15.33 8.59
CA ILE A 426 20.73 15.69 8.52
C ILE A 426 20.92 17.10 7.94
N PRO A 427 20.33 17.45 6.78
CA PRO A 427 20.48 18.80 6.23
C PRO A 427 19.91 19.89 7.13
N VAL A 428 18.76 19.66 7.78
CA VAL A 428 18.16 20.62 8.72
C VAL A 428 19.06 20.83 9.95
N LEU A 429 19.65 19.76 10.48
CA LEU A 429 20.61 19.85 11.58
C LEU A 429 21.85 20.66 11.18
N ILE A 430 22.41 20.41 9.99
CA ILE A 430 23.58 21.15 9.48
C ILE A 430 23.24 22.64 9.30
N VAL A 431 22.16 22.96 8.61
CA VAL A 431 21.76 24.36 8.34
C VAL A 431 21.43 25.10 9.64
N SER A 432 20.71 24.46 10.57
CA SER A 432 20.39 25.07 11.88
C SER A 432 21.62 25.30 12.75
N ALA A 433 22.64 24.44 12.66
CA ALA A 433 23.92 24.62 13.33
C ALA A 433 24.71 25.79 12.74
N ILE A 434 24.83 25.86 11.40
CA ILE A 434 25.50 26.98 10.71
C ILE A 434 24.85 28.32 11.06
N ARG A 435 23.52 28.35 11.15
CA ARG A 435 22.75 29.55 11.51
C ARG A 435 22.75 29.87 13.01
N LYS A 436 23.37 29.04 13.86
CA LYS A 436 23.37 29.15 15.33
C LYS A 436 21.96 29.14 15.94
N GLN A 437 21.04 28.41 15.33
CA GLN A 437 19.62 28.32 15.73
C GLN A 437 19.22 26.94 16.27
N PHE A 438 20.16 25.99 16.25
CA PHE A 438 19.93 24.60 16.65
C PHE A 438 19.24 24.47 18.01
N TYR A 439 19.76 25.11 19.07
CA TYR A 439 19.20 24.98 20.41
C TYR A 439 17.75 25.47 20.52
N SER A 440 17.45 26.61 19.89
CA SER A 440 16.11 27.19 19.87
C SER A 440 15.12 26.29 19.11
N LEU A 441 15.55 25.74 17.96
CA LEU A 441 14.79 24.78 17.16
C LEU A 441 14.54 23.47 17.95
N TRP A 442 15.59 22.94 18.58
CA TRP A 442 15.61 21.66 19.31
C TRP A 442 14.57 21.61 20.43
N ILE A 443 14.52 22.66 21.25
CA ILE A 443 13.64 22.73 22.43
C ILE A 443 12.25 23.26 22.07
N GLY A 444 12.12 24.00 20.95
CA GLY A 444 10.90 24.74 20.65
C GLY A 444 10.71 25.94 21.56
N GLN A 445 11.82 26.62 21.94
CA GLN A 445 11.81 27.68 22.96
C GLN A 445 10.82 28.81 22.62
N ILE A 446 10.70 29.18 21.35
CA ILE A 446 9.86 30.27 20.86
C ILE A 446 8.36 29.96 21.07
N PHE A 447 7.97 28.70 20.83
CA PHE A 447 6.60 28.24 21.04
C PHE A 447 6.22 28.30 22.53
N ARG A 448 7.14 27.90 23.40
CA ARG A 448 6.92 27.98 24.85
C ARG A 448 6.81 29.42 25.35
N SER A 449 7.63 30.34 24.83
CA SER A 449 7.56 31.75 25.24
C SER A 449 6.27 32.45 24.82
N GLN A 450 5.74 32.18 23.62
CA GLN A 450 4.45 32.75 23.21
C GLN A 450 3.28 32.20 24.03
N LYS A 451 3.30 30.90 24.36
CA LYS A 451 2.27 30.28 25.20
C LYS A 451 2.28 30.88 26.61
N SER A 452 3.45 31.12 27.19
CA SER A 452 3.57 31.83 28.45
C SER A 452 3.01 33.25 28.36
N ALA A 453 3.37 34.03 27.34
CA ALA A 453 2.88 35.40 27.15
C ALA A 453 1.35 35.47 26.96
N GLY A 454 0.77 34.59 26.14
CA GLY A 454 -0.69 34.53 25.93
C GLY A 454 -1.47 34.08 27.16
N VAL A 455 -0.91 33.21 28.00
CA VAL A 455 -1.52 32.83 29.30
C VAL A 455 -1.51 34.01 30.27
N TYR A 456 -0.46 34.83 30.29
CA TYR A 456 -0.42 36.05 31.11
C TYR A 456 -1.43 37.11 30.64
N GLU A 457 -1.62 37.29 29.33
CA GLU A 457 -2.63 38.23 28.79
C GLU A 457 -4.06 37.76 29.07
N LEU A 458 -4.35 36.46 28.96
CA LEU A 458 -5.66 35.89 29.30
C LEU A 458 -5.98 36.04 30.79
N GLN A 459 -5.00 35.79 31.68
CA GLN A 459 -5.17 36.00 33.12
C GLN A 459 -5.40 37.47 33.51
N GLN A 460 -4.88 38.42 32.73
CA GLN A 460 -5.15 39.85 32.93
C GLN A 460 -6.53 40.25 32.41
N SER A 461 -7.03 39.62 31.34
CA SER A 461 -8.37 39.89 30.80
C SER A 461 -9.53 39.33 31.65
N GLU A 462 -9.29 38.29 32.44
CA GLU A 462 -10.28 37.74 33.38
C GLU A 462 -10.33 38.48 34.73
N GLN A 463 -9.43 39.44 34.96
CA GLN A 463 -9.36 40.26 36.19
C GLN A 463 -9.90 41.69 36.03
N VAL A 464 -10.47 42.04 34.86
CA VAL A 464 -11.03 43.37 34.56
C VAL A 464 -12.55 43.33 34.50
#